data_AF-A0A914QZH6-F1
#
_entry.id   AF-A0A914QZH6-F1
#
_cell.length_a   1.000
_cell.length_b   1.000
_cell.length_c   1.000
_cell.angle_alpha   90.00
_cell.angle_beta   90.00
_cell.angle_gamma   90.00
#
_symmetry.space_group_name_H-M   'P 1'
#
loop_
_entity.id
_entity.type
_entity.pdbx_description
1 polymer ?
#
loop_
_entity_poly.entity_id
_entity_poly.type
_entity_poly.pdbx_seq_one_letter_code
_entity_poly.pdbx_strand_id
1 'polypeptide(L)'
;MKTLLIFLSLLVITFSQPTSGPCFQSTRLTTESMNCTDKGYFELIQCFEKYCVCVDPLTGHEADGTKTFSNRILPTCGPCFIKVAKDVSTSGINDRLPICDSGNG
;
A
#
# COMPACT_ATOMS: atom_id res chain seq x y z
N MET A 1 49.88 18.42 14.10
CA MET A 1 49.20 19.75 14.07
C MET A 1 48.14 19.64 12.99
N LYS A 2 46.86 19.41 13.35
CA LYS A 2 45.84 20.45 13.59
C LYS A 2 45.70 21.32 12.32
N THR A 3 44.60 21.32 11.57
CA THR A 3 43.23 21.50 12.06
C THR A 3 42.18 21.03 11.03
N LEU A 4 41.17 20.34 11.57
CA LEU A 4 39.87 19.99 11.01
C LEU A 4 39.02 21.24 10.75
N LEU A 5 38.46 21.40 9.55
CA LEU A 5 37.36 22.34 9.30
C LEU A 5 36.17 21.60 8.70
N ILE A 6 35.07 21.70 9.44
CA ILE A 6 33.78 21.03 9.29
C ILE A 6 32.95 21.90 8.34
N PHE A 7 32.48 21.35 7.22
CA PHE A 7 31.37 21.95 6.47
C PHE A 7 30.06 21.49 7.09
N LEU A 8 29.62 22.25 8.10
CA LEU A 8 28.29 22.17 8.69
C LEU A 8 27.25 22.77 7.71
N SER A 9 26.20 21.99 7.45
CA SER A 9 24.82 22.39 7.10
C SER A 9 24.54 23.23 5.85
N LEU A 10 23.76 22.63 4.92
CA LEU A 10 22.60 23.19 4.15
C LEU A 10 22.43 22.59 2.74
N LEU A 11 22.92 21.37 2.50
CA LEU A 11 22.28 20.50 1.50
C LEU A 11 21.59 19.36 2.26
N VAL A 12 20.65 19.73 3.13
CA VAL A 12 19.47 18.87 3.28
C VAL A 12 18.80 18.99 1.91
N ILE A 13 19.20 18.15 0.95
CA ILE A 13 18.37 17.92 -0.21
C ILE A 13 17.07 17.45 0.42
N THR A 14 16.07 18.33 0.46
CA THR A 14 14.74 17.98 0.89
C THR A 14 14.26 16.95 -0.12
N PHE A 15 14.62 15.69 0.07
CA PHE A 15 13.82 14.58 -0.38
C PHE A 15 12.55 14.65 0.46
N SER A 16 11.72 15.66 0.21
CA SER A 16 10.30 15.56 0.50
C SER A 16 9.81 14.50 -0.47
N GLN A 17 10.02 13.22 -0.15
CA GLN A 17 9.26 12.19 -0.80
C GLN A 17 7.80 12.60 -0.59
N PRO A 18 7.02 12.83 -1.66
CA PRO A 18 5.60 12.60 -1.49
C PRO A 18 5.56 11.11 -1.16
N THR A 19 5.40 10.74 0.11
CA THR A 19 5.22 9.34 0.49
C THR A 19 3.82 8.96 0.06
N SER A 20 3.66 8.85 -1.26
CA SER A 20 2.64 8.10 -1.95
C SER A 20 2.45 6.79 -1.18
N GLY A 21 1.32 6.71 -0.45
CA GLY A 21 0.81 5.60 0.40
C GLY A 21 1.82 4.77 1.23
N PRO A 22 1.34 3.82 2.05
CA PRO A 22 2.20 2.98 2.88
C PRO A 22 2.67 1.70 2.18
N CYS A 23 2.21 1.44 0.96
CA CYS A 23 2.60 0.25 0.21
C CYS A 23 4.06 0.36 -0.24
N PHE A 24 4.86 -0.62 0.17
CA PHE A 24 6.20 -0.83 -0.33
C PHE A 24 6.22 -2.17 -1.07
N GLN A 25 6.72 -2.17 -2.30
CA GLN A 25 7.06 -3.43 -2.98
C GLN A 25 8.19 -4.08 -2.17
N SER A 26 8.03 -5.34 -1.78
CA SER A 26 8.87 -5.95 -0.76
C SER A 26 10.35 -5.99 -1.14
N THR A 27 11.22 -5.96 -0.12
CA THR A 27 12.64 -6.29 -0.28
C THR A 27 12.81 -7.80 -0.44
N ARG A 28 13.95 -8.22 -1.01
CA ARG A 28 14.31 -9.60 -1.42
C ARG A 28 14.24 -10.70 -0.32
N LEU A 29 13.72 -10.40 0.86
CA LEU A 29 13.69 -11.27 2.04
C LEU A 29 12.29 -11.79 2.40
N THR A 30 11.19 -11.26 1.83
CA THR A 30 9.86 -11.89 1.95
C THR A 30 9.43 -12.45 0.59
N THR A 31 8.90 -13.66 0.59
CA THR A 31 8.59 -14.44 -0.63
C THR A 31 7.33 -13.99 -1.35
N GLU A 32 6.60 -13.00 -0.84
CA GLU A 32 5.38 -12.49 -1.47
C GLU A 32 5.42 -10.95 -1.48
N SER A 33 5.66 -10.38 -2.67
CA SER A 33 5.63 -8.93 -2.87
C SER A 33 4.19 -8.48 -3.12
N MET A 34 3.75 -7.45 -2.41
CA MET A 34 2.48 -6.79 -2.65
C MET A 34 2.56 -5.88 -3.87
N ASN A 35 1.47 -5.77 -4.61
CA ASN A 35 1.30 -4.80 -5.68
C ASN A 35 0.83 -3.46 -5.11
N CYS A 36 1.46 -2.40 -5.58
CA CYS A 36 1.15 -1.03 -5.19
C CYS A 36 0.66 -0.26 -6.42
N THR A 37 -0.28 0.64 -6.20
CA THR A 37 -0.66 1.69 -7.16
C THR A 37 0.50 2.67 -7.38
N ASP A 38 0.44 3.47 -8.45
CA ASP A 38 1.41 4.57 -8.70
C ASP A 38 1.42 5.65 -7.59
N LYS A 39 0.36 5.68 -6.79
CA LYS A 39 0.21 6.53 -5.60
C LYS A 39 0.67 5.83 -4.33
N GLY A 40 1.30 4.66 -4.43
CA GLY A 40 1.90 3.90 -3.33
C GLY A 40 0.92 3.38 -2.29
N TYR A 41 -0.37 3.30 -2.63
CA TYR A 41 -1.37 2.53 -1.87
C TYR A 41 -1.42 1.10 -2.37
N PHE A 42 -1.91 0.17 -1.56
CA PHE A 42 -2.05 -1.22 -1.96
C PHE A 42 -3.11 -1.34 -3.06
N GLU A 43 -2.83 -2.11 -4.10
CA GLU A 43 -3.87 -2.52 -5.03
C GLU A 43 -4.93 -3.34 -4.29
N LEU A 44 -6.21 -3.10 -4.57
CA LEU A 44 -7.33 -3.74 -3.87
C LEU A 44 -7.27 -5.27 -3.93
N ILE A 45 -6.81 -5.83 -5.06
CA ILE A 45 -6.64 -7.27 -5.23
C ILE A 45 -5.15 -7.59 -5.24
N GLN A 46 -4.75 -8.49 -4.35
CA GLN A 46 -3.40 -9.03 -4.29
C GLN A 46 -3.44 -10.48 -4.77
N CYS A 47 -2.65 -10.80 -5.79
CA CYS A 47 -2.55 -12.16 -6.33
C CYS A 47 -1.13 -12.68 -6.13
N PHE A 48 -1.05 -13.75 -5.34
CA PHE A 48 0.18 -14.47 -5.04
C PHE A 48 0.28 -15.73 -5.89
N GLU A 49 1.29 -16.58 -5.66
CA GLU A 49 1.48 -17.79 -6.48
C GLU A 49 0.27 -18.73 -6.43
N LYS A 50 -0.44 -18.79 -5.30
CA LYS A 50 -1.48 -19.80 -5.04
C LYS A 50 -2.89 -19.25 -4.93
N TYR A 51 -3.08 -17.97 -4.66
CA TYR A 51 -4.39 -17.39 -4.38
C TYR A 51 -4.42 -15.90 -4.75
N CYS A 52 -5.62 -15.36 -4.84
CA CYS A 52 -5.86 -13.93 -4.80
C CYS A 52 -6.71 -13.58 -3.57
N VAL A 53 -6.61 -12.36 -3.08
CA VAL A 53 -7.34 -11.87 -1.90
C VAL A 53 -7.62 -10.38 -2.04
N CYS A 54 -8.71 -9.89 -1.47
CA CYS A 54 -8.94 -8.46 -1.35
C CYS A 54 -8.16 -7.94 -0.14
N VAL A 55 -7.60 -6.74 -0.23
CA VAL A 55 -6.89 -6.10 0.89
C VAL A 55 -7.35 -4.68 1.10
N ASP A 56 -7.21 -4.19 2.33
CA ASP A 56 -7.37 -2.79 2.66
C ASP A 56 -6.34 -1.95 1.88
N PRO A 57 -6.77 -1.02 1.01
CA PRO A 57 -5.85 -0.18 0.22
C PRO A 57 -4.89 0.68 1.06
N LEU A 58 -5.23 0.92 2.34
CA LEU A 58 -4.44 1.73 3.27
C LEU A 58 -3.43 0.94 4.09
N THR A 59 -3.65 -0.35 4.29
CA THR A 59 -2.84 -1.12 5.25
C THR A 59 -2.30 -2.42 4.67
N GLY A 60 -2.91 -2.92 3.60
CA GLY A 60 -2.60 -4.22 3.00
C GLY A 60 -3.17 -5.39 3.79
N HIS A 61 -3.98 -5.16 4.82
CA HIS A 61 -4.65 -6.23 5.57
C HIS A 61 -5.65 -6.98 4.69
N GLU A 62 -5.59 -8.31 4.71
CA GLU A 62 -6.52 -9.18 3.96
C GLU A 62 -7.96 -9.03 4.47
N ALA A 63 -8.91 -8.97 3.54
CA ALA A 63 -10.33 -9.03 3.83
C ALA A 63 -10.78 -10.47 4.08
N ASP A 64 -11.58 -10.68 5.12
CA ASP A 64 -12.02 -12.01 5.54
C ASP A 64 -12.89 -12.66 4.47
N GLY A 65 -12.69 -13.97 4.27
CA GLY A 65 -13.50 -14.76 3.32
C GLY A 65 -13.27 -14.44 1.83
N THR A 66 -12.32 -13.56 1.49
CA THR A 66 -12.03 -13.22 0.08
C THR A 66 -10.90 -14.04 -0.53
N LYS A 67 -10.09 -14.74 0.28
CA LYS A 67 -8.98 -15.57 -0.21
C LYS A 67 -9.48 -16.69 -1.12
N THR A 68 -9.05 -16.69 -2.37
CA THR A 68 -9.45 -17.68 -3.39
C THR A 68 -8.59 -18.94 -3.30
N PHE A 69 -9.06 -20.04 -3.89
CA PHE A 69 -8.31 -21.31 -3.91
C PHE A 69 -7.24 -21.38 -5.02
N SER A 70 -7.19 -20.38 -5.91
CA SER A 70 -6.26 -20.32 -7.04
C SER A 70 -5.99 -18.87 -7.43
N ASN A 71 -4.75 -18.56 -7.81
CA ASN A 71 -4.34 -17.26 -8.32
C ASN A 71 -4.95 -16.90 -9.70
N ARG A 72 -5.71 -17.81 -10.32
CA ARG A 72 -6.45 -17.55 -11.56
C ARG A 72 -7.87 -17.05 -11.31
N ILE A 73 -8.29 -16.99 -10.05
CA ILE A 73 -9.64 -16.59 -9.65
C ILE A 73 -9.53 -15.29 -8.87
N LEU A 74 -10.18 -14.26 -9.40
CA LEU A 74 -10.27 -12.98 -8.71
C LEU A 74 -11.34 -13.05 -7.61
N PRO A 75 -11.04 -12.51 -6.42
CA PRO A 75 -12.01 -12.44 -5.33
C PRO A 75 -13.10 -11.41 -5.63
N THR A 76 -14.24 -11.53 -4.94
CA THR A 76 -15.23 -10.45 -4.87
C THR A 76 -14.92 -9.58 -3.66
N CYS A 77 -14.66 -8.30 -3.87
CA CYS A 77 -14.32 -7.36 -2.79
C CYS A 77 -15.55 -6.60 -2.28
N GLY A 78 -15.51 -6.23 -1.00
CA GLY A 78 -16.54 -5.44 -0.36
C GLY A 78 -16.63 -4.00 -0.90
N PRO A 79 -17.79 -3.34 -0.75
CA PRO A 79 -18.03 -2.00 -1.29
C PRO A 79 -17.23 -0.89 -0.59
N CYS A 80 -16.85 -1.06 0.68
CA CYS A 80 -16.08 -0.06 1.43
C CYS A 80 -14.63 0.01 0.92
N PHE A 81 -13.92 -1.10 0.76
CA PHE A 81 -12.59 -1.16 0.19
C PHE A 81 -12.56 -0.76 -1.29
N ILE A 82 -13.59 -1.10 -2.07
CA ILE A 82 -13.74 -0.56 -3.44
C ILE A 82 -13.78 0.97 -3.42
N LYS A 83 -14.54 1.55 -2.49
CA LYS A 83 -14.66 3.00 -2.33
C LYS A 83 -13.33 3.63 -1.91
N VAL A 84 -12.65 3.05 -0.91
CA VAL A 84 -11.33 3.51 -0.47
C VAL A 84 -10.32 3.45 -1.61
N ALA A 85 -10.22 2.32 -2.32
CA ALA A 85 -9.26 2.13 -3.41
C ALA A 85 -9.40 3.21 -4.49
N LYS A 86 -10.64 3.54 -4.85
CA LYS A 86 -10.96 4.60 -5.81
C LYS A 86 -10.59 5.99 -5.28
N ASP A 87 -10.97 6.29 -4.04
CA ASP A 87 -10.79 7.61 -3.46
C ASP A 87 -9.30 7.91 -3.22
N VAL A 88 -8.51 6.96 -2.73
CA VAL A 88 -7.07 7.16 -2.50
C VAL A 88 -6.27 7.24 -3.79
N SER A 89 -6.70 6.53 -4.82
CA SER A 89 -6.06 6.58 -6.14
C SER A 89 -6.30 7.92 -6.86
N THR A 90 -7.42 8.60 -6.57
CA THR A 90 -7.77 9.89 -7.19
C THR A 90 -7.34 11.09 -6.36
N SER A 91 -7.52 11.03 -5.05
CA SER A 91 -7.42 12.18 -4.14
C SER A 91 -6.45 11.97 -2.98
N GLY A 92 -5.90 10.75 -2.81
CA GLY A 92 -5.13 10.38 -1.63
C GLY A 92 -5.97 10.30 -0.35
N ILE A 93 -5.30 10.22 0.79
CA ILE A 93 -5.96 10.22 2.12
C ILE A 93 -6.61 11.57 2.39
N ASN A 94 -7.87 11.53 2.82
CA ASN A 94 -8.59 12.68 3.36
C ASN A 94 -9.61 12.23 4.42
N ASP A 95 -10.20 13.20 5.10
CA ASP A 95 -11.18 13.02 6.19
C ASP A 95 -12.52 12.42 5.75
N ARG A 96 -12.78 12.30 4.44
CA ARG A 96 -14.03 11.73 3.89
C ARG A 96 -13.93 10.26 3.52
N LEU A 97 -12.77 9.62 3.71
CA LEU A 97 -12.64 8.19 3.49
C LEU A 97 -13.50 7.41 4.49
N PRO A 98 -14.26 6.38 4.04
CA PRO A 98 -15.01 5.56 4.95
C PRO A 98 -14.07 4.71 5.83
N ILE A 99 -14.53 4.38 7.03
CA ILE A 99 -13.86 3.41 7.89
C ILE A 99 -14.37 2.03 7.50
N CYS A 100 -13.44 1.14 7.15
CA CYS A 100 -13.73 -0.22 6.77
C CYS A 100 -13.21 -1.20 7.83
N ASP A 101 -13.77 -2.41 7.87
CA ASP A 101 -13.28 -3.53 8.64
C ASP A 101 -13.08 -4.75 7.73
N SER A 102 -12.48 -5.82 8.24
CA SER A 102 -12.16 -7.00 7.42
C SER A 102 -13.40 -7.73 6.87
N GLY A 103 -14.59 -7.54 7.45
CA GLY A 103 -15.82 -8.24 7.08
C GLY A 103 -16.75 -7.44 6.17
N ASN A 104 -16.82 -6.12 6.34
CA ASN A 104 -17.58 -5.24 5.45
C ASN A 104 -16.81 -4.89 4.17
N GLY A 105 -15.49 -5.13 4.17
CA GLY A 105 -14.58 -4.87 3.06
C GLY A 105 -14.74 -3.46 2.59
#